data_AF-A0A661S7L5-F1
#
_entry.id   AF-A0A661S7L5-F1
#
_cell.length_a   1.000
_cell.length_b   1.000
_cell.length_c   1.000
_cell.angle_alpha   90.00
_cell.angle_beta   90.00
_cell.angle_gamma   90.00
#
_symmetry.space_group_name_H-M   'P 1'
#
loop_
_entity.id
_entity.type
_entity.pdbx_description
1 polymer ?
#
loop_
_entity_poly.entity_id
_entity_poly.type
_entity_poly.pdbx_seq_one_letter_code
_entity_poly.pdbx_strand_id
1 'polypeptide(L)'
;MIQVVRGIYPEDIRQSGRHVLFVEGIGGDSFNPQIIGELFDRMIRIRPLGPSYSVKSVAEALHPFHPTYYFLIDRDYHHNDDFVGRCWDNFPDPATHNLLVWRYREIENYFLEPDYLAYSDFLVVSRDALEDKIRRFCQQRLYLDAANHVIVSIREELKRNWIQKFTNASEFSTRDQALARLHNAEAFKIFKSDVAAATDKDDIEHRFDDILNIMTNGSGQLEFGKGKWLEMTQGKKVFLQIVNSECFKVKDLEGRLLQGKDKISQVAKNLLRKEFAKQPGDFQKLKTLVEDRLNS
;
A
#
# COMPACT_ATOMS: atom_id res chain seq x y z
N MET A 1 24.73 -2.34 46.44
CA MET A 1 25.52 -1.65 45.40
C MET A 1 24.56 -1.41 44.23
N ILE A 2 24.05 -0.18 44.08
CA ILE A 2 23.09 0.14 43.01
C ILE A 2 23.91 0.41 41.75
N GLN A 3 23.77 -0.46 40.75
CA GLN A 3 24.44 -0.30 39.46
C GLN A 3 23.72 0.83 38.70
N VAL A 4 24.32 2.02 38.69
CA VAL A 4 23.82 3.14 37.89
C VAL A 4 24.24 2.91 36.44
N VAL A 5 23.33 2.36 35.64
CA VAL A 5 23.50 2.26 34.19
C VAL A 5 23.41 3.67 33.61
N ARG A 6 24.52 4.22 33.11
CA ARG A 6 24.55 5.47 32.36
C ARG A 6 24.41 5.15 30.87
N GLY A 7 23.46 5.80 30.20
CA GLY A 7 23.18 5.58 28.77
C GLY A 7 21.76 5.09 28.45
N ILE A 8 20.81 5.22 29.37
CA ILE A 8 19.40 4.93 29.09
C ILE A 8 18.90 6.02 28.12
N TYR A 9 18.60 5.67 26.88
CA TYR A 9 17.95 6.61 25.96
C TYR A 9 16.54 6.88 26.49
N PRO A 10 15.95 8.07 26.27
CA PRO A 10 14.58 8.37 26.71
C PRO A 10 13.55 7.33 26.21
N GLU A 11 13.88 6.63 25.14
CA GLU A 11 13.07 5.61 24.46
C GLU A 11 13.06 4.26 25.22
N ASP A 12 14.05 4.01 26.09
CA ASP A 12 14.13 2.82 26.96
C ASP A 12 13.29 2.96 28.24
N ILE A 13 12.84 4.18 28.58
CA ILE A 13 12.08 4.49 29.81
C ILE A 13 10.56 4.34 29.58
N ARG A 14 10.11 4.24 28.33
CA ARG A 14 8.71 3.97 27.95
C ARG A 14 8.67 2.75 27.03
N GLN A 15 8.08 1.64 27.46
CA GLN A 15 7.85 0.47 26.60
C GLN A 15 7.13 0.84 25.28
N SER A 16 6.26 1.85 25.29
CA SER A 16 5.59 2.40 24.10
C SER A 16 6.49 3.27 23.19
N GLY A 17 7.69 3.65 23.64
CA GLY A 17 8.69 4.36 22.84
C GLY A 17 9.56 3.45 21.97
N ARG A 18 9.67 2.16 22.35
CA ARG A 18 10.51 1.16 21.68
C ARG A 18 9.92 0.65 20.36
N HIS A 19 8.60 0.64 20.25
CA HIS A 19 7.88 0.10 19.10
C HIS A 19 7.32 1.23 18.24
N VAL A 20 7.71 1.23 16.96
CA VAL A 20 7.30 2.24 16.00
C VAL A 20 6.81 1.55 14.74
N LEU A 21 5.59 1.89 14.30
CA LEU A 21 5.07 1.47 13.01
C LEU A 21 5.15 2.64 12.03
N PHE A 22 6.00 2.48 11.03
CA PHE A 22 6.15 3.42 9.93
C PHE A 22 5.16 3.12 8.82
N VAL A 23 4.48 4.17 8.36
CA VAL A 23 3.44 4.07 7.32
C VAL A 23 3.65 5.14 6.27
N GLU A 24 3.05 4.94 5.09
CA GLU A 24 3.09 5.96 4.03
C GLU A 24 2.40 7.27 4.44
N GLY A 25 2.97 8.40 4.02
CA GLY A 25 2.42 9.74 4.26
C GLY A 25 3.48 10.82 4.45
N ILE A 26 3.12 12.09 4.23
CA ILE A 26 4.07 13.25 4.25
C ILE A 26 4.00 14.01 5.59
N GLY A 27 3.29 13.48 6.58
CA GLY A 27 3.17 14.12 7.90
C GLY A 27 2.16 13.43 8.79
N GLY A 28 2.15 13.76 10.09
CA GLY A 28 1.27 13.12 11.08
C GLY A 28 -0.22 13.33 10.80
N ASP A 29 -0.57 14.40 10.09
CA ASP A 29 -1.95 14.71 9.71
C ASP A 29 -2.40 14.07 8.39
N SER A 30 -1.55 13.24 7.78
CA SER A 30 -1.95 12.45 6.61
C SER A 30 -2.97 11.39 7.01
N PHE A 31 -3.84 11.00 6.08
CA PHE A 31 -4.91 10.03 6.32
C PHE A 31 -4.37 8.71 6.92
N ASN A 32 -3.38 8.08 6.27
CA ASN A 32 -2.81 6.80 6.72
C ASN A 32 -2.33 6.83 8.18
N PRO A 33 -1.39 7.72 8.61
CA PRO A 33 -0.98 7.80 10.02
C PRO A 33 -2.14 7.99 11.00
N GLN A 34 -3.15 8.80 10.65
CA GLN A 34 -4.29 9.03 11.53
C GLN A 34 -5.18 7.79 11.66
N ILE A 35 -5.48 7.11 10.56
CA ILE A 35 -6.35 5.95 10.52
C ILE A 35 -5.67 4.73 11.15
N ILE A 36 -4.39 4.52 10.87
CA ILE A 36 -3.59 3.48 11.54
C ILE A 36 -3.49 3.76 13.04
N GLY A 37 -3.24 5.02 13.43
CA GLY A 37 -3.21 5.39 14.85
C GLY A 37 -4.52 5.12 15.58
N GLU A 38 -5.66 5.31 14.89
CA GLU A 38 -6.98 4.97 15.42
C GLU A 38 -7.19 3.44 15.50
N LEU A 39 -6.79 2.68 14.48
CA LEU A 39 -6.89 1.21 14.47
C LEU A 39 -6.19 0.57 15.67
N PHE A 40 -5.02 1.10 16.02
CA PHE A 40 -4.21 0.62 17.14
C PHE A 40 -4.54 1.24 18.49
N ASP A 41 -5.59 2.05 18.62
CA ASP A 41 -5.94 2.76 19.87
C ASP A 41 -4.73 3.50 20.50
N ARG A 42 -3.80 3.96 19.64
CA ARG A 42 -2.52 4.59 20.03
C ARG A 42 -1.61 3.73 20.93
N MET A 43 -1.80 2.41 20.95
CA MET A 43 -0.94 1.48 21.69
C MET A 43 0.50 1.47 21.17
N ILE A 44 0.69 1.75 19.89
CA ILE A 44 1.99 1.85 19.23
C ILE A 44 2.19 3.24 18.60
N ARG A 45 3.44 3.70 18.57
CA ARG A 45 3.80 4.97 17.95
C ARG A 45 3.75 4.85 16.42
N ILE A 46 2.86 5.61 15.78
CA ILE A 46 2.76 5.67 14.31
C ILE A 46 3.60 6.82 13.77
N ARG A 47 4.40 6.56 12.73
CA ARG A 47 5.22 7.59 12.07
C ARG A 47 5.07 7.56 10.55
N PRO A 48 4.82 8.72 9.91
CA PRO A 48 4.83 8.83 8.46
C PRO A 48 6.27 8.74 7.93
N LEU A 49 6.47 8.11 6.77
CA LEU A 49 7.79 7.98 6.13
C LEU A 49 7.74 8.20 4.60
N GLY A 50 6.90 9.13 4.15
CA GLY A 50 6.80 9.47 2.74
C GLY A 50 6.17 8.35 1.90
N PRO A 51 6.57 8.19 0.62
CA PRO A 51 6.01 7.19 -0.29
C PRO A 51 6.56 5.77 -0.06
N SER A 52 5.90 4.75 -0.61
CA SER A 52 6.23 3.31 -0.48
C SER A 52 7.73 2.98 -0.60
N TYR A 53 8.41 3.49 -1.63
CA TYR A 53 9.83 3.23 -1.87
C TYR A 53 10.75 3.76 -0.76
N SER A 54 10.40 4.89 -0.16
CA SER A 54 11.13 5.44 0.99
C SER A 54 10.97 4.53 2.21
N VAL A 55 9.75 4.05 2.46
CA VAL A 55 9.45 3.13 3.57
C VAL A 55 10.26 1.85 3.44
N LYS A 56 10.26 1.21 2.26
CA LYS A 56 11.04 -0.01 2.01
C LYS A 56 12.54 0.19 2.19
N SER A 57 13.08 1.26 1.62
CA SER A 57 14.52 1.55 1.71
C SER A 57 14.96 1.78 3.15
N VAL A 58 14.12 2.46 3.94
CA VAL A 58 14.40 2.68 5.36
C VAL A 58 14.22 1.41 6.18
N ALA A 59 13.26 0.54 5.83
CA ALA A 59 13.11 -0.77 6.46
C ALA A 59 14.40 -1.60 6.31
N GLU A 60 14.94 -1.69 5.10
CA GLU A 60 16.20 -2.37 4.81
C GLU A 60 17.38 -1.76 5.59
N ALA A 61 17.43 -0.43 5.73
CA ALA A 61 18.51 0.24 6.43
C ALA A 61 18.43 0.16 7.97
N LEU A 62 17.23 0.20 8.55
CA LEU A 62 17.04 0.31 10.01
C LEU A 62 16.86 -1.03 10.71
N HIS A 63 16.33 -2.05 10.05
CA HIS A 63 16.03 -3.32 10.72
C HIS A 63 17.22 -3.97 11.47
N PRO A 64 18.50 -3.86 11.03
CA PRO A 64 19.61 -4.47 11.76
C PRO A 64 19.86 -3.80 13.13
N PHE A 65 19.43 -2.53 13.27
CA PHE A 65 19.65 -1.71 14.46
C PHE A 65 18.37 -1.55 15.31
N HIS A 66 17.20 -1.71 14.69
CA HIS A 66 15.90 -1.49 15.31
C HIS A 66 14.92 -2.64 15.00
N PRO A 67 15.08 -3.82 15.63
CA PRO A 67 14.22 -4.99 15.37
C PRO A 67 12.78 -4.83 15.85
N THR A 68 12.48 -3.76 16.59
CA THR A 68 11.13 -3.39 17.07
C THR A 68 10.47 -2.31 16.22
N TYR A 69 11.09 -1.93 15.09
CA TYR A 69 10.47 -1.07 14.10
C TYR A 69 9.76 -1.91 13.04
N TYR A 70 8.57 -1.47 12.68
CA TYR A 70 7.70 -2.13 11.73
C TYR A 70 7.38 -1.18 10.59
N PHE A 71 7.09 -1.74 9.42
CA PHE A 71 6.87 -0.97 8.21
C PHE A 71 5.61 -1.50 7.52
N LEU A 72 4.71 -0.61 7.16
CA LEU A 72 3.47 -0.95 6.48
C LEU A 72 3.31 -0.04 5.25
N ILE A 73 3.17 -0.66 4.08
CA ILE A 73 3.04 0.03 2.80
C ILE A 73 1.78 -0.39 2.05
N ASP A 74 1.36 0.50 1.15
CA ASP A 74 0.32 0.21 0.17
C ASP A 74 0.81 -0.83 -0.84
N ARG A 75 -0.13 -1.59 -1.40
CA ARG A 75 0.18 -2.61 -2.39
C ARG A 75 0.34 -1.97 -3.76
N ASP A 76 1.59 -1.75 -4.13
CA ASP A 76 1.96 -1.37 -5.48
C ASP A 76 1.72 -2.49 -6.52
N TYR A 77 1.58 -2.07 -7.77
CA TYR A 77 1.30 -2.88 -8.97
C TYR A 77 2.21 -4.10 -9.21
N HIS A 78 3.46 -4.08 -8.70
CA HIS A 78 4.43 -5.15 -8.91
C HIS A 78 4.44 -6.18 -7.78
N HIS A 79 3.63 -6.00 -6.74
CA HIS A 79 3.47 -6.95 -5.65
C HIS A 79 2.44 -8.03 -6.03
N ASN A 80 2.93 -9.22 -6.37
CA ASN A 80 2.09 -10.39 -6.60
C ASN A 80 1.55 -10.98 -5.28
N ASP A 81 0.53 -11.84 -5.39
CA ASP A 81 -0.14 -12.42 -4.23
C ASP A 81 0.81 -13.27 -3.37
N ASP A 82 1.73 -14.01 -3.98
CA ASP A 82 2.70 -14.86 -3.27
C ASP A 82 3.64 -14.04 -2.38
N PHE A 83 4.09 -12.87 -2.88
CA PHE A 83 4.89 -11.94 -2.09
C PHE A 83 4.09 -11.37 -0.93
N VAL A 84 2.87 -10.89 -1.19
CA VAL A 84 1.99 -10.32 -0.17
C VAL A 84 1.64 -11.37 0.89
N GLY A 85 1.30 -12.59 0.49
CA GLY A 85 1.03 -13.71 1.41
C GLY A 85 2.19 -13.98 2.34
N ARG A 86 3.42 -14.09 1.80
CA ARG A 86 4.63 -14.26 2.61
C ARG A 86 4.88 -13.10 3.58
N CYS A 87 4.59 -11.86 3.19
CA CYS A 87 4.67 -10.73 4.12
C CYS A 87 3.71 -10.93 5.30
N TRP A 88 2.46 -11.35 5.05
CA TRP A 88 1.46 -11.57 6.11
C TRP A 88 1.69 -12.79 6.98
N ASP A 89 2.37 -13.81 6.47
CA ASP A 89 2.62 -15.06 7.22
C ASP A 89 3.83 -14.93 8.14
N ASN A 90 4.79 -14.07 7.79
CA ASN A 90 6.02 -13.89 8.55
C ASN A 90 6.00 -12.63 9.42
N PHE A 91 5.15 -11.64 9.17
CA PHE A 91 5.16 -10.38 9.91
C PHE A 91 4.66 -10.52 11.36
N PRO A 92 5.32 -9.90 12.36
CA PRO A 92 6.63 -9.25 12.27
C PRO A 92 7.77 -10.27 12.26
N ASP A 93 8.69 -10.16 11.30
CA ASP A 93 9.86 -11.02 11.19
C ASP A 93 11.15 -10.23 11.47
N PRO A 94 11.77 -10.42 12.65
CA PRO A 94 13.00 -9.73 13.02
C PRO A 94 14.24 -10.25 12.26
N ALA A 95 14.16 -11.39 11.57
CA ALA A 95 15.22 -11.85 10.67
C ALA A 95 15.19 -11.13 9.33
N THR A 96 14.10 -10.43 9.03
CA THR A 96 13.95 -9.57 7.85
C THR A 96 13.64 -8.14 8.30
N HIS A 97 13.21 -7.30 7.36
CA HIS A 97 13.02 -5.87 7.59
C HIS A 97 11.63 -5.51 8.15
N ASN A 98 10.92 -6.42 8.83
CA ASN A 98 9.60 -6.20 9.43
C ASN A 98 8.62 -5.42 8.51
N LEU A 99 8.53 -5.80 7.24
CA LEU A 99 7.69 -5.12 6.25
C LEU A 99 6.41 -5.91 6.00
N LEU A 100 5.29 -5.21 6.13
CA LEU A 100 3.98 -5.68 5.73
C LEU A 100 3.47 -4.87 4.53
N VAL A 101 2.84 -5.56 3.59
CA VAL A 101 2.13 -4.95 2.46
C VAL A 101 0.66 -5.29 2.59
N TRP A 102 -0.23 -4.31 2.44
CA TRP A 102 -1.66 -4.56 2.45
C TRP A 102 -2.08 -5.60 1.39
N ARG A 103 -3.11 -6.41 1.66
CA ARG A 103 -3.66 -7.30 0.62
C ARG A 103 -4.40 -6.51 -0.44
N TYR A 104 -5.17 -5.51 0.00
CA TYR A 104 -5.82 -4.57 -0.91
C TYR A 104 -4.84 -3.46 -1.27
N ARG A 105 -5.09 -2.78 -2.41
CA ARG A 105 -4.21 -1.73 -2.94
C ARG A 105 -3.80 -0.70 -1.90
N GLU A 106 -4.78 -0.14 -1.21
CA GLU A 106 -4.60 0.93 -0.24
C GLU A 106 -5.52 0.63 0.95
N ILE A 107 -5.24 1.23 2.12
CA ILE A 107 -6.11 1.05 3.29
C ILE A 107 -7.55 1.52 3.01
N GLU A 108 -7.73 2.53 2.15
CA GLU A 108 -9.03 3.03 1.72
C GLU A 108 -9.90 1.95 1.06
N ASN A 109 -9.30 0.96 0.41
CA ASN A 109 -10.03 -0.11 -0.26
C ASN A 109 -10.82 -0.99 0.72
N TYR A 110 -10.35 -1.19 1.95
CA TYR A 110 -11.13 -1.92 2.97
C TYR A 110 -12.40 -1.18 3.38
N PHE A 111 -12.40 0.16 3.28
CA PHE A 111 -13.59 0.98 3.52
C PHE A 111 -14.55 0.97 2.32
N LEU A 112 -14.25 0.26 1.23
CA LEU A 112 -15.15 0.07 0.08
C LEU A 112 -15.95 -1.24 0.16
N GLU A 113 -15.69 -2.08 1.16
CA GLU A 113 -16.52 -3.22 1.53
C GLU A 113 -17.92 -2.71 1.94
N PRO A 114 -19.01 -3.03 1.21
CA PRO A 114 -20.33 -2.45 1.47
C PRO A 114 -20.82 -2.77 2.88
N ASP A 115 -20.60 -4.00 3.34
CA ASP A 115 -21.04 -4.45 4.66
C ASP A 115 -20.29 -3.74 5.78
N TYR A 116 -19.00 -3.45 5.59
CA TYR A 116 -18.23 -2.70 6.58
C TYR A 116 -18.59 -1.21 6.56
N LEU A 117 -18.60 -0.59 5.38
CA LEU A 117 -18.89 0.84 5.23
C LEU A 117 -20.31 1.20 5.68
N ALA A 118 -21.26 0.28 5.54
CA ALA A 118 -22.63 0.46 5.97
C ALA A 118 -22.80 0.62 7.50
N TYR A 119 -21.82 0.19 8.30
CA TYR A 119 -21.86 0.38 9.76
C TYR A 119 -21.62 1.83 10.20
N SER A 120 -21.24 2.72 9.29
CA SER A 120 -20.97 4.11 9.62
C SER A 120 -22.22 4.82 10.12
N ASP A 121 -22.12 5.52 11.26
CA ASP A 121 -23.23 6.30 11.82
C ASP A 121 -23.59 7.51 10.95
N PHE A 122 -22.75 7.84 9.97
CA PHE A 122 -22.93 8.97 9.06
C PHE A 122 -23.62 8.60 7.75
N LEU A 123 -23.88 7.30 7.51
CA LEU A 123 -24.57 6.85 6.31
C LEU A 123 -26.03 7.31 6.33
N VAL A 124 -26.52 7.84 5.21
CA VAL A 124 -27.91 8.34 5.07
C VAL A 124 -28.68 7.70 3.92
N VAL A 125 -28.11 6.67 3.30
CA VAL A 125 -28.70 5.89 2.22
C VAL A 125 -28.81 4.42 2.64
N SER A 126 -29.61 3.63 1.92
CA SER A 126 -29.65 2.18 2.15
C SER A 126 -28.33 1.51 1.76
N ARG A 127 -28.07 0.32 2.33
CA ARG A 127 -26.92 -0.52 1.99
C ARG A 127 -26.86 -0.82 0.49
N ASP A 128 -27.99 -1.15 -0.13
CA ASP A 128 -28.04 -1.44 -1.57
C ASP A 128 -27.69 -0.21 -2.42
N ALA A 129 -28.19 0.98 -2.02
CA ALA A 129 -27.85 2.23 -2.71
C ALA A 129 -26.36 2.60 -2.54
N LEU A 130 -25.76 2.24 -1.40
CA LEU A 130 -24.33 2.39 -1.15
C LEU A 130 -23.51 1.45 -2.03
N GLU A 131 -23.89 0.16 -2.07
CA GLU A 131 -23.27 -0.88 -2.91
C GLU A 131 -23.27 -0.45 -4.39
N ASP A 132 -24.42 -0.01 -4.90
CA ASP A 132 -24.55 0.51 -6.26
C ASP A 132 -23.66 1.73 -6.51
N LYS A 133 -23.52 2.63 -5.53
CA LYS A 133 -22.63 3.79 -5.63
C LYS A 133 -21.18 3.37 -5.77
N ILE A 134 -20.72 2.46 -4.90
CA ILE A 134 -19.35 1.94 -4.89
C ILE A 134 -19.05 1.29 -6.24
N ARG A 135 -19.90 0.35 -6.67
CA ARG A 135 -19.77 -0.34 -7.95
C ARG A 135 -19.68 0.64 -9.10
N ARG A 136 -20.56 1.64 -9.16
CA ARG A 136 -20.57 2.64 -10.23
C ARG A 136 -19.29 3.46 -10.27
N PHE A 137 -18.80 3.94 -9.13
CA PHE A 137 -17.56 4.73 -9.09
C PHE A 137 -16.32 3.88 -9.44
N CYS A 138 -16.26 2.62 -9.02
CA CYS A 138 -15.21 1.71 -9.46
C CYS A 138 -15.31 1.37 -10.95
N GLN A 139 -16.52 1.16 -11.49
CA GLN A 139 -16.73 0.86 -12.90
C GLN A 139 -16.26 2.00 -13.80
N GLN A 140 -16.48 3.26 -13.40
CA GLN A 140 -15.97 4.45 -14.11
C GLN A 140 -14.43 4.50 -14.17
N ARG A 141 -13.75 3.79 -13.26
CA ARG A 141 -12.30 3.74 -13.19
C ARG A 141 -11.69 2.46 -13.75
N LEU A 142 -12.48 1.41 -13.99
CA LEU A 142 -12.01 0.07 -14.34
C LEU A 142 -10.94 0.10 -15.43
N TYR A 143 -11.26 0.68 -16.59
CA TYR A 143 -10.34 0.72 -17.73
C TYR A 143 -9.11 1.61 -17.48
N LEU A 144 -9.29 2.72 -16.75
CA LEU A 144 -8.16 3.59 -16.38
C LEU A 144 -7.19 2.88 -15.44
N ASP A 145 -7.72 2.23 -14.41
CA ASP A 145 -6.89 1.51 -13.44
C ASP A 145 -6.22 0.30 -14.10
N ALA A 146 -6.93 -0.45 -14.96
CA ALA A 146 -6.36 -1.54 -15.77
C ALA A 146 -5.23 -1.07 -16.71
N ALA A 147 -5.43 0.03 -17.44
CA ALA A 147 -4.40 0.60 -18.29
C ALA A 147 -3.16 1.02 -17.48
N ASN A 148 -3.37 1.62 -16.30
CA ASN A 148 -2.26 1.95 -15.39
C ASN A 148 -1.55 0.71 -14.87
N HIS A 149 -2.25 -0.41 -14.64
CA HIS A 149 -1.64 -1.71 -14.30
C HIS A 149 -0.70 -2.18 -15.41
N VAL A 150 -1.13 -2.12 -16.67
CA VAL A 150 -0.28 -2.48 -17.83
C VAL A 150 0.97 -1.59 -17.90
N ILE A 151 0.79 -0.27 -17.83
CA ILE A 151 1.91 0.69 -17.88
C ILE A 151 2.93 0.40 -16.79
N VAL A 152 2.48 0.21 -15.55
CA VAL A 152 3.39 -0.03 -14.43
C VAL A 152 4.04 -1.41 -14.54
N SER A 153 3.32 -2.44 -14.98
CA SER A 153 3.88 -3.77 -15.22
C SER A 153 5.04 -3.71 -16.22
N ILE A 154 4.83 -3.09 -17.39
CA ILE A 154 5.88 -2.92 -18.42
C ILE A 154 7.06 -2.14 -17.84
N ARG A 155 6.78 -1.03 -17.13
CA ARG A 155 7.83 -0.21 -16.52
C ARG A 155 8.70 -1.01 -15.55
N GLU A 156 8.10 -1.82 -14.67
CA GLU A 156 8.85 -2.60 -13.68
C GLU A 156 9.57 -3.80 -14.32
N GLU A 157 9.04 -4.37 -15.40
CA GLU A 157 9.73 -5.38 -16.21
C GLU A 157 11.01 -4.81 -16.83
N LEU A 158 10.94 -3.63 -17.45
CA LEU A 158 12.07 -2.97 -18.12
C LEU A 158 13.08 -2.33 -17.15
N LYS A 159 12.69 -2.05 -15.90
CA LYS A 159 13.59 -1.53 -14.86
C LYS A 159 14.54 -2.57 -14.27
N ARG A 160 14.32 -3.86 -14.52
CA ARG A 160 15.17 -4.93 -13.97
C ARG A 160 16.62 -4.73 -14.39
N ASN A 161 17.57 -5.24 -13.60
CA ASN A 161 19.00 -5.15 -13.93
C ASN A 161 19.31 -5.97 -15.19
N TRP A 162 19.24 -5.33 -16.35
CA TRP A 162 19.41 -5.95 -17.67
C TRP A 162 20.85 -5.90 -18.21
N ILE A 163 21.74 -5.15 -17.55
CA ILE A 163 23.16 -5.07 -17.89
C ILE A 163 24.03 -5.10 -16.64
N GLN A 164 25.08 -5.93 -16.69
CA GLN A 164 26.10 -5.95 -15.65
C GLN A 164 27.05 -4.76 -15.85
N LYS A 165 27.34 -4.01 -14.78
CA LYS A 165 28.34 -2.94 -14.81
C LYS A 165 29.73 -3.53 -15.03
N PHE A 166 30.53 -2.88 -15.86
CA PHE A 166 31.94 -3.24 -16.03
C PHE A 166 32.72 -3.03 -14.74
N THR A 167 33.59 -3.97 -14.39
CA THR A 167 34.37 -3.94 -13.13
C THR A 167 35.88 -3.88 -13.35
N ASN A 168 36.38 -4.24 -14.53
CA ASN A 168 37.82 -4.30 -14.81
C ASN A 168 38.33 -3.00 -15.48
N ALA A 169 38.97 -2.12 -14.70
CA ALA A 169 39.49 -0.84 -15.21
C ALA A 169 40.55 -0.99 -16.32
N SER A 170 41.30 -2.11 -16.35
CA SER A 170 42.32 -2.34 -17.38
C SER A 170 41.74 -2.49 -18.79
N GLU A 171 40.46 -2.88 -18.90
CA GLU A 171 39.73 -2.99 -20.18
C GLU A 171 39.24 -1.63 -20.71
N PHE A 172 39.42 -0.56 -19.92
CA PHE A 172 38.95 0.80 -20.19
C PHE A 172 40.11 1.82 -20.14
N SER A 173 41.32 1.39 -20.52
CA SER A 173 42.55 2.19 -20.36
C SER A 173 42.60 3.43 -21.27
N THR A 174 41.78 3.47 -22.33
CA THR A 174 41.63 4.64 -23.21
C THR A 174 40.15 4.93 -23.51
N ARG A 175 39.87 6.17 -23.92
CA ARG A 175 38.54 6.59 -24.38
C ARG A 175 38.00 5.68 -25.48
N ASP A 176 38.82 5.32 -26.47
CA ASP A 176 38.38 4.53 -27.62
C ASP A 176 38.10 3.07 -27.23
N GLN A 177 38.89 2.49 -26.32
CA GLN A 177 38.60 1.17 -25.77
C GLN A 177 37.29 1.16 -24.98
N ALA A 178 37.05 2.19 -24.15
CA ALA A 178 35.81 2.34 -23.41
C ALA A 178 34.59 2.42 -24.34
N LEU A 179 34.68 3.23 -25.41
CA LEU A 179 33.62 3.34 -26.40
C LEU A 179 33.39 2.03 -27.17
N ALA A 180 34.47 1.36 -27.60
CA ALA A 180 34.35 0.08 -28.29
C ALA A 180 33.66 -0.98 -27.42
N ARG A 181 33.96 -1.04 -26.12
CA ARG A 181 33.29 -1.94 -25.18
C ARG A 181 31.81 -1.60 -25.01
N LEU A 182 31.47 -0.31 -24.89
CA LEU A 182 30.08 0.13 -24.79
C LEU A 182 29.29 -0.19 -26.06
N HIS A 183 29.84 0.08 -27.25
CA HIS A 183 29.18 -0.19 -28.53
C HIS A 183 28.95 -1.67 -28.80
N ASN A 184 29.85 -2.54 -28.33
CA ASN A 184 29.78 -3.98 -28.54
C ASN A 184 29.07 -4.75 -27.41
N ALA A 185 28.52 -4.05 -26.41
CA ALA A 185 27.80 -4.72 -25.33
C ALA A 185 26.42 -5.21 -25.82
N GLU A 186 26.32 -6.52 -26.07
CA GLU A 186 25.11 -7.18 -26.61
C GLU A 186 23.85 -6.91 -25.75
N ALA A 187 24.04 -6.67 -24.44
CA ALA A 187 22.95 -6.31 -23.53
C ALA A 187 22.13 -5.10 -24.01
N PHE A 188 22.75 -4.10 -24.66
CA PHE A 188 22.00 -2.97 -25.22
C PHE A 188 21.12 -3.36 -26.41
N LYS A 189 21.54 -4.35 -27.21
CA LYS A 189 20.77 -4.84 -28.35
C LYS A 189 19.61 -5.72 -27.89
N ILE A 190 19.87 -6.59 -26.92
CA ILE A 190 18.83 -7.41 -26.26
C ILE A 190 17.77 -6.49 -25.64
N PHE A 191 18.19 -5.51 -24.81
CA PHE A 191 17.26 -4.60 -24.16
C PHE A 191 16.40 -3.79 -25.14
N LYS A 192 16.94 -3.39 -26.30
CA LYS A 192 16.13 -2.76 -27.35
C LYS A 192 15.04 -3.70 -27.89
N SER A 193 15.37 -4.97 -28.06
CA SER A 193 14.40 -5.99 -28.48
C SER A 193 13.34 -6.22 -27.41
N ASP A 194 13.73 -6.28 -26.14
CA ASP A 194 12.81 -6.45 -25.01
C ASP A 194 11.84 -5.26 -24.91
N VAL A 195 12.36 -4.04 -25.05
CA VAL A 195 11.52 -2.82 -25.10
C VAL A 195 10.55 -2.88 -26.27
N ALA A 196 11.02 -3.27 -27.46
CA ALA A 196 10.16 -3.36 -28.65
C ALA A 196 9.05 -4.40 -28.45
N ALA A 197 9.36 -5.57 -27.90
CA ALA A 197 8.37 -6.61 -27.61
C ALA A 197 7.36 -6.18 -26.54
N ALA A 198 7.82 -5.63 -25.42
CA ALA A 198 6.95 -5.21 -24.30
C ALA A 198 6.10 -3.97 -24.61
N THR A 199 6.42 -3.25 -25.70
CA THR A 199 5.65 -2.08 -26.17
C THR A 199 4.95 -2.34 -27.49
N ASP A 200 4.97 -3.59 -27.97
CA ASP A 200 4.22 -4.00 -29.15
C ASP A 200 2.71 -3.85 -28.90
N LYS A 201 1.99 -3.51 -29.97
CA LYS A 201 0.56 -3.23 -29.88
C LYS A 201 -0.21 -4.46 -29.39
N ASP A 202 0.08 -5.63 -29.94
CA ASP A 202 -0.66 -6.86 -29.64
C ASP A 202 -0.34 -7.35 -28.21
N ASP A 203 0.91 -7.18 -27.76
CA ASP A 203 1.31 -7.47 -26.37
C ASP A 203 0.62 -6.54 -25.36
N ILE A 204 0.53 -5.24 -25.66
CA ILE A 204 -0.19 -4.27 -24.80
C ILE A 204 -1.69 -4.62 -24.72
N GLU A 205 -2.33 -4.93 -25.85
CA GLU A 205 -3.74 -5.33 -25.89
C GLU A 205 -3.96 -6.61 -25.07
N HIS A 206 -3.12 -7.63 -25.27
CA HIS A 206 -3.20 -8.88 -24.51
C HIS A 206 -3.05 -8.66 -23.00
N ARG A 207 -2.05 -7.88 -22.56
CA ARG A 207 -1.87 -7.55 -21.14
C ARG A 207 -3.04 -6.79 -20.56
N PHE A 208 -3.63 -5.89 -21.33
CA PHE A 208 -4.80 -5.13 -20.89
C PHE A 208 -6.00 -6.06 -20.66
N ASP A 209 -6.27 -6.97 -21.59
CA ASP A 209 -7.34 -7.95 -21.48
C ASP A 209 -7.11 -8.91 -20.31
N ASP A 210 -5.88 -9.36 -20.08
CA ASP A 210 -5.52 -10.19 -18.93
C ASP A 210 -5.80 -9.48 -17.60
N ILE A 211 -5.41 -8.21 -17.48
CA ILE A 211 -5.70 -7.42 -16.28
C ILE A 211 -7.21 -7.23 -16.10
N LEU A 212 -7.97 -6.94 -17.18
CA LEU A 212 -9.42 -6.84 -17.09
C LEU A 212 -10.07 -8.15 -16.67
N ASN A 213 -9.58 -9.29 -17.18
CA ASN A 213 -10.04 -10.60 -16.78
C ASN A 213 -9.79 -10.86 -15.30
N ILE A 214 -8.62 -10.49 -14.76
CA ILE A 214 -8.32 -10.58 -13.33
C ILE A 214 -9.24 -9.67 -12.50
N MET A 215 -9.42 -8.42 -12.93
CA MET A 215 -10.25 -7.45 -12.20
C MET A 215 -11.72 -7.85 -12.19
N THR A 216 -12.26 -8.36 -13.31
CA THR A 216 -13.70 -8.62 -13.49
C THR A 216 -14.11 -10.09 -13.39
N ASN A 217 -13.14 -11.00 -13.22
CA ASN A 217 -13.32 -12.45 -13.37
C ASN A 217 -13.96 -12.83 -14.71
N GLY A 218 -13.56 -12.15 -15.79
CA GLY A 218 -14.03 -12.37 -17.16
C GLY A 218 -15.47 -11.89 -17.45
N SER A 219 -16.16 -11.26 -16.50
CA SER A 219 -17.56 -10.85 -16.68
C SER A 219 -17.73 -9.51 -17.42
N GLY A 220 -16.66 -8.71 -17.55
CA GLY A 220 -16.69 -7.38 -18.16
C GLY A 220 -17.41 -6.30 -17.32
N GLN A 221 -18.10 -6.68 -16.24
CA GLN A 221 -18.73 -5.78 -15.29
C GLN A 221 -18.23 -6.04 -13.87
N LEU A 222 -18.27 -5.02 -13.02
CA LEU A 222 -17.90 -5.19 -11.62
C LEU A 222 -19.05 -5.78 -10.81
N GLU A 223 -18.77 -6.86 -10.09
CA GLU A 223 -19.68 -7.50 -9.16
C GLU A 223 -18.95 -7.78 -7.85
N PHE A 224 -19.60 -7.51 -6.71
CA PHE A 224 -19.00 -7.78 -5.40
C PHE A 224 -18.76 -9.28 -5.21
N GLY A 225 -17.62 -9.61 -4.59
CA GLY A 225 -17.19 -11.00 -4.41
C GLY A 225 -16.68 -11.69 -5.68
N LYS A 226 -16.62 -11.00 -6.83
CA LYS A 226 -16.04 -11.52 -8.07
C LYS A 226 -14.84 -10.70 -8.54
N GLY A 227 -13.80 -11.39 -8.97
CA GLY A 227 -12.57 -10.78 -9.46
C GLY A 227 -11.82 -10.03 -8.36
N LYS A 228 -10.78 -9.29 -8.76
CA LYS A 228 -9.90 -8.55 -7.83
C LYS A 228 -10.01 -7.04 -7.96
N TRP A 229 -11.08 -6.52 -8.54
CA TRP A 229 -11.22 -5.08 -8.77
C TRP A 229 -11.12 -4.24 -7.48
N LEU A 230 -11.71 -4.69 -6.37
CA LEU A 230 -11.58 -4.00 -5.06
C LEU A 230 -10.13 -3.96 -4.57
N GLU A 231 -9.36 -5.02 -4.82
CA GLU A 231 -7.94 -5.10 -4.45
C GLU A 231 -7.04 -4.27 -5.38
N MET A 232 -7.50 -3.91 -6.58
CA MET A 232 -6.68 -3.35 -7.66
C MET A 232 -7.01 -1.90 -8.02
N THR A 233 -8.21 -1.41 -7.69
CA THR A 233 -8.66 -0.04 -7.94
C THR A 233 -8.04 0.96 -6.95
N GLN A 234 -7.87 2.22 -7.35
CA GLN A 234 -7.40 3.29 -6.45
C GLN A 234 -8.42 3.65 -5.35
N GLY A 235 -8.30 3.02 -4.18
CA GLY A 235 -9.18 3.21 -3.03
C GLY A 235 -9.28 4.66 -2.59
N LYS A 236 -8.16 5.40 -2.52
CA LYS A 236 -8.11 6.82 -2.17
C LYS A 236 -9.04 7.67 -3.01
N LYS A 237 -9.14 7.40 -4.31
CA LYS A 237 -9.97 8.16 -5.24
C LYS A 237 -11.44 7.78 -5.07
N VAL A 238 -11.74 6.49 -5.02
CA VAL A 238 -13.12 6.01 -4.94
C VAL A 238 -13.73 6.32 -3.58
N PHE A 239 -13.02 6.07 -2.48
CA PHE A 239 -13.50 6.34 -1.13
C PHE A 239 -13.78 7.83 -0.92
N LEU A 240 -12.89 8.71 -1.43
CA LEU A 240 -13.10 10.16 -1.44
C LEU A 240 -14.39 10.54 -2.19
N GLN A 241 -14.64 9.94 -3.36
CA GLN A 241 -15.85 10.21 -4.15
C GLN A 241 -17.12 9.75 -3.45
N ILE A 242 -17.12 8.55 -2.85
CA ILE A 242 -18.28 8.00 -2.13
C ILE A 242 -18.60 8.84 -0.90
N VAL A 243 -17.60 9.13 -0.06
CA VAL A 243 -17.84 9.87 1.19
C VAL A 243 -18.29 11.30 0.91
N ASN A 244 -17.76 11.94 -0.14
CA ASN A 244 -18.18 13.30 -0.53
C ASN A 244 -19.43 13.34 -1.41
N SER A 245 -20.02 12.19 -1.71
CA SER A 245 -21.34 12.11 -2.31
C SER A 245 -22.43 12.36 -1.25
N GLU A 246 -23.68 12.29 -1.69
CA GLU A 246 -24.88 12.31 -0.87
C GLU A 246 -25.03 11.11 0.09
N CYS A 247 -24.19 10.08 -0.02
CA CYS A 247 -24.28 8.86 0.80
C CYS A 247 -24.00 9.13 2.29
N PHE A 248 -23.19 10.15 2.61
CA PHE A 248 -22.75 10.44 3.97
C PHE A 248 -23.07 11.87 4.39
N LYS A 249 -23.53 12.06 5.63
CA LYS A 249 -23.68 13.37 6.27
C LYS A 249 -22.93 13.38 7.59
N VAL A 250 -21.83 14.14 7.62
CA VAL A 250 -20.98 14.31 8.80
C VAL A 250 -21.05 15.77 9.23
N LYS A 251 -21.25 16.01 10.52
CA LYS A 251 -21.23 17.36 11.11
C LYS A 251 -20.05 17.51 12.06
N ASP A 252 -19.51 18.72 12.16
CA ASP A 252 -18.55 19.09 13.20
C ASP A 252 -19.25 19.31 14.55
N LEU A 253 -18.47 19.70 15.58
CA LEU A 253 -18.98 19.98 16.92
C LEU A 253 -19.92 21.19 16.94
N GLU A 254 -19.78 22.11 15.99
CA GLU A 254 -20.65 23.28 15.82
C GLU A 254 -21.88 22.98 14.94
N GLY A 255 -22.06 21.73 14.49
CA GLY A 255 -23.20 21.30 13.68
C GLY A 255 -23.10 21.60 12.18
N ARG A 256 -21.97 22.13 11.70
CA ARG A 256 -21.71 22.43 10.28
C ARG A 256 -21.29 21.17 9.53
N LEU A 257 -21.66 21.07 8.25
CA LEU A 257 -21.32 19.92 7.43
C LEU A 257 -19.83 19.90 7.08
N LEU A 258 -19.17 18.79 7.41
CA LEU A 258 -17.77 18.54 6.99
C LEU A 258 -17.70 18.18 5.51
N GLN A 259 -16.56 18.52 4.88
CA GLN A 259 -16.28 18.27 3.47
C GLN A 259 -14.86 17.75 3.26
N GLY A 260 -14.59 17.20 2.08
CA GLY A 260 -13.25 16.83 1.63
C GLY A 260 -12.58 15.80 2.55
N LYS A 261 -11.32 16.07 2.91
CA LYS A 261 -10.49 15.17 3.72
C LYS A 261 -11.01 15.00 5.15
N ASP A 262 -11.54 16.07 5.76
CA ASP A 262 -12.04 15.99 7.13
C ASP A 262 -13.25 15.06 7.23
N LYS A 263 -14.17 15.15 6.25
CA LYS A 263 -15.33 14.25 6.16
C LYS A 263 -14.89 12.78 6.07
N ILE A 264 -13.89 12.50 5.25
CA ILE A 264 -13.32 11.15 5.05
C ILE A 264 -12.68 10.61 6.32
N SER A 265 -11.82 11.41 6.94
CA SER A 265 -11.17 11.03 8.20
C SER A 265 -12.19 10.73 9.29
N GLN A 266 -13.29 11.48 9.39
CA GLN A 266 -14.34 11.21 10.37
C GLN A 266 -15.12 9.93 10.08
N VAL A 267 -15.47 9.66 8.81
CA VAL A 267 -16.13 8.39 8.43
C VAL A 267 -15.24 7.20 8.76
N ALA A 268 -13.98 7.24 8.37
CA ALA A 268 -13.03 6.16 8.65
C ALA A 268 -12.80 5.95 10.15
N LYS A 269 -12.63 7.04 10.94
CA LYS A 269 -12.51 6.95 12.40
C LYS A 269 -13.78 6.39 13.06
N ASN A 270 -14.97 6.77 12.58
CA ASN A 270 -16.22 6.22 13.10
C ASN A 270 -16.30 4.70 12.90
N LEU A 271 -15.88 4.20 11.74
CA LEU A 271 -15.85 2.77 11.43
C LEU A 271 -14.81 2.02 12.28
N LEU A 272 -13.61 2.58 12.45
CA LEU A 272 -12.58 1.96 13.28
C LEU A 272 -12.93 1.92 14.78
N ARG A 273 -13.80 2.81 15.24
CA ARG A 273 -14.32 2.79 16.62
C ARG A 273 -15.46 1.80 16.85
N LYS A 274 -15.94 1.13 15.79
CA LYS A 274 -16.90 0.03 15.94
C LYS A 274 -16.23 -1.16 16.61
N GLU A 275 -17.06 -2.10 17.07
CA GLU A 275 -16.62 -3.33 17.68
C GLU A 275 -15.54 -4.01 16.83
N PHE A 276 -14.45 -4.43 17.47
CA PHE A 276 -13.29 -5.01 16.79
C PHE A 276 -13.65 -6.19 15.89
N ALA A 277 -14.59 -7.04 16.31
CA ALA A 277 -15.08 -8.19 15.55
C ALA A 277 -15.79 -7.82 14.22
N LYS A 278 -16.24 -6.56 14.07
CA LYS A 278 -16.86 -6.03 12.85
C LYS A 278 -15.86 -5.36 11.90
N GLN A 279 -14.61 -5.21 12.30
CA GLN A 279 -13.58 -4.64 11.43
C GLN A 279 -13.16 -5.66 10.36
N PRO A 280 -12.59 -5.21 9.22
CA PRO A 280 -11.99 -6.10 8.23
C PRO A 280 -11.00 -7.09 8.86
N GLY A 281 -10.99 -8.33 8.36
CA GLY A 281 -10.14 -9.39 8.92
C GLY A 281 -8.65 -9.04 8.93
N ASP A 282 -8.17 -8.30 7.93
CA ASP A 282 -6.78 -7.83 7.87
C ASP A 282 -6.46 -6.81 8.96
N PHE A 283 -7.41 -5.93 9.32
CA PHE A 283 -7.25 -5.00 10.43
C PHE A 283 -7.15 -5.75 11.76
N GLN A 284 -8.00 -6.76 11.94
CA GLN A 284 -7.98 -7.61 13.13
C GLN A 284 -6.65 -8.37 13.23
N LYS A 285 -6.25 -9.05 12.15
CA LYS A 285 -4.99 -9.82 12.09
C LYS A 285 -3.78 -8.93 12.37
N LEU A 286 -3.70 -7.75 11.73
CA LEU A 286 -2.59 -6.82 11.94
C LEU A 286 -2.53 -6.35 13.40
N LYS A 287 -3.67 -6.01 14.01
CA LYS A 287 -3.71 -5.56 15.41
C LYS A 287 -3.17 -6.64 16.35
N THR A 288 -3.65 -7.87 16.21
CA THR A 288 -3.20 -9.02 17.01
C THR A 288 -1.70 -9.28 16.84
N LEU A 289 -1.18 -9.30 15.60
CA LEU A 289 0.24 -9.55 15.33
C LEU A 289 1.17 -8.54 16.04
N VAL A 290 0.75 -7.28 16.12
CA VAL A 290 1.52 -6.24 16.82
C VAL A 290 1.31 -6.32 18.34
N GLU A 291 0.08 -6.53 18.82
CA GLU A 291 -0.22 -6.70 20.25
C GLU A 291 0.58 -7.84 20.88
N ASP A 292 0.62 -9.00 20.22
CA ASP A 292 1.42 -10.16 20.67
C ASP A 292 2.89 -9.77 20.85
N ARG A 293 3.40 -8.89 19.98
CA ARG A 293 4.79 -8.43 20.01
C ARG A 293 5.06 -7.34 21.04
N LEU A 294 4.07 -6.51 21.36
CA LEU A 294 4.17 -5.54 22.46
C LEU A 294 4.16 -6.23 23.83
N ASN A 295 3.52 -7.40 23.91
CA ASN A 295 3.40 -8.20 25.14
C ASN A 295 4.50 -9.27 25.31
N SER A 296 5.35 -9.48 24.30
CA SER A 296 6.51 -10.39 24.31
C SER A 296 7.76 -9.71 24.85
#